data_AF-A0A1A8AWX7-F1
#
_entry.id   AF-A0A1A8AWX7-F1
#
_cell.length_a   1.000
_cell.length_b   1.000
_cell.length_c   1.000
_cell.angle_alpha   90.00
_cell.angle_beta   90.00
_cell.angle_gamma   90.00
#
_symmetry.space_group_name_H-M   'P 1'
#
loop_
_entity.id
_entity.type
_entity.pdbx_description
1 polymer ?
#
loop_
_entity_poly.entity_id
_entity_poly.type
_entity_poly.pdbx_seq_one_letter_code
_entity_poly.pdbx_strand_id
1 'polypeptide(L)'
;MWMETKLEVEVSGSHVGSSRRVLDGLITGDMERLDKFMQDRGFVLRLPVWVLRGVSRVILANNPLSGAVILAALYWASPWQGLLGTLGVLASTLTAVIMGQDRSDVSGGLHGFNGMLVSLLMGVFSSAGDWYWWLLLPVCLGSATCVFLSSGLSSFLDRWDLPASVFPFNTVILLYLLCTGSNNPYFPHHPAVPGATGLNNTELVALQVIQGIPLGVGQIYACGDLGPSLLILGAVVLYSPLLAVHALLGSAIGILAGQSQTFRVISGGAS
;
A
#
# COMPACT_ATOMS: atom_id res chain seq x y z
N MET A 1 -6.45 27.47 63.78
CA MET A 1 -7.81 27.13 64.25
C MET A 1 -8.76 27.40 63.09
N TRP A 2 -9.52 26.38 62.69
CA TRP A 2 -10.42 26.27 61.51
C TRP A 2 -9.71 25.86 60.20
N MET A 3 -9.40 24.58 59.97
CA MET A 3 -10.23 23.43 59.55
C MET A 3 -10.67 23.45 58.08
N GLU A 4 -10.16 22.44 57.38
CA GLU A 4 -10.74 21.68 56.27
C GLU A 4 -12.23 21.90 56.02
N THR A 5 -12.60 22.25 54.77
CA THR A 5 -13.71 21.59 54.06
C THR A 5 -13.77 22.03 52.59
N LYS A 6 -13.53 21.06 51.71
CA LYS A 6 -14.03 20.85 50.33
C LYS A 6 -12.95 20.41 49.34
N LEU A 7 -12.31 19.29 49.69
CA LEU A 7 -12.29 18.15 48.79
C LEU A 7 -13.74 17.68 48.64
N GLU A 8 -14.28 17.78 47.43
CA GLU A 8 -15.42 17.01 46.86
C GLU A 8 -16.11 17.86 45.78
N VAL A 9 -15.46 18.03 44.62
CA VAL A 9 -16.08 17.92 43.28
C VAL A 9 -14.95 17.64 42.27
N GLU A 10 -14.30 16.48 42.36
CA GLU A 10 -13.52 15.96 41.22
C GLU A 10 -13.52 14.43 41.22
N VAL A 11 -14.66 13.79 40.93
CA VAL A 11 -14.67 12.44 40.35
C VAL A 11 -15.95 12.22 39.53
N SER A 12 -15.98 12.70 38.28
CA SER A 12 -16.82 12.06 37.24
C SER A 12 -16.52 12.49 35.79
N GLY A 13 -15.27 12.85 35.45
CA GLY A 13 -14.95 13.31 34.09
C GLY A 13 -13.59 12.90 33.52
N SER A 14 -12.67 12.34 34.31
CA SER A 14 -11.25 12.22 33.91
C SER A 14 -10.81 10.84 33.40
N HIS A 15 -11.59 9.78 33.60
CA HIS A 15 -11.17 8.43 33.20
C HIS A 15 -11.30 8.16 31.69
N VAL A 16 -12.28 8.76 31.00
CA VAL A 16 -12.50 8.53 29.57
C VAL A 16 -11.44 9.21 28.71
N GLY A 17 -11.01 10.42 29.06
CA GLY A 17 -10.00 11.18 28.29
C GLY A 17 -8.56 10.70 28.48
N SER A 18 -8.26 10.02 29.59
CA SER A 18 -6.95 9.40 29.85
C SER A 18 -6.82 8.06 29.13
N SER A 19 -7.84 7.19 29.26
CA SER A 19 -7.84 5.89 28.60
C SER A 19 -7.85 5.99 27.08
N ARG A 20 -8.55 6.98 26.51
CA ARG A 20 -8.59 7.24 25.07
C ARG A 20 -7.25 7.71 24.51
N ARG A 21 -6.56 8.64 25.19
CA ARG A 21 -5.19 9.07 24.83
C ARG A 21 -4.18 7.93 24.92
N VAL A 22 -4.32 7.04 25.90
CA VAL A 22 -3.45 5.86 26.03
C VAL A 22 -3.72 4.84 24.91
N LEU A 23 -4.99 4.64 24.52
CA LEU A 23 -5.37 3.75 23.42
C LEU A 23 -4.95 4.30 22.06
N ASP A 24 -5.12 5.61 21.85
CA ASP A 24 -4.70 6.31 20.64
C ASP A 24 -3.18 6.18 20.45
N GLY A 25 -2.39 6.37 21.50
CA GLY A 25 -0.93 6.13 21.46
C GLY A 25 -0.51 4.66 21.39
N LEU A 26 -1.43 3.70 21.55
CA LEU A 26 -1.15 2.26 21.46
C LEU A 26 -1.34 1.72 20.04
N ILE A 27 -2.29 2.31 19.29
CA ILE A 27 -2.81 1.77 18.03
C ILE A 27 -2.44 2.66 16.84
N THR A 28 -2.36 3.99 17.04
CA THR A 28 -2.06 4.95 15.97
C THR A 28 -0.55 5.18 15.82
N GLY A 29 -0.14 5.81 14.71
CA GLY A 29 1.27 6.09 14.42
C GLY A 29 2.11 4.82 14.25
N ASP A 30 3.38 4.87 14.66
CA ASP A 30 4.37 3.84 14.34
C ASP A 30 4.31 2.58 15.23
N MET A 31 3.44 2.57 16.26
CA MET A 31 3.32 1.50 17.25
C MET A 31 4.63 1.12 17.95
N GLU A 32 5.46 2.10 18.36
CA GLU A 32 6.78 1.85 19.01
C GLU A 32 6.73 0.94 20.25
N ARG A 33 5.60 0.93 20.98
CA ARG A 33 5.41 0.03 22.13
C ARG A 33 5.40 -1.44 21.71
N LEU A 34 4.81 -1.75 20.56
CA LEU A 34 4.84 -3.09 20.00
C LEU A 34 6.27 -3.48 19.63
N ASP A 35 7.07 -2.54 19.10
CA ASP A 35 8.48 -2.82 18.78
C ASP A 35 9.27 -3.20 20.02
N LYS A 36 9.12 -2.45 21.12
CA LYS A 36 9.74 -2.79 22.42
C LYS A 36 9.32 -4.18 22.90
N PHE A 37 8.05 -4.53 22.77
CA PHE A 37 7.55 -5.86 23.15
C PHE A 37 8.08 -6.99 22.24
N MET A 38 8.29 -6.70 20.95
CA MET A 38 8.77 -7.67 19.96
C MET A 38 10.30 -7.83 19.94
N GLN A 39 11.05 -6.91 20.56
CA GLN A 39 12.52 -6.93 20.62
C GLN A 39 13.10 -8.18 21.31
N ASP A 40 12.35 -8.83 22.20
CA ASP A 40 12.78 -10.04 22.92
C ASP A 40 12.21 -11.34 22.34
N ARG A 41 11.37 -11.25 21.29
CA ARG A 41 10.68 -12.42 20.72
C ARG A 41 11.52 -13.12 19.65
N GLY A 42 11.25 -14.40 19.39
CA GLY A 42 11.92 -15.15 18.31
C GLY A 42 11.61 -14.59 16.91
N PHE A 43 12.47 -14.89 15.94
CA PHE A 43 12.34 -14.42 14.55
C PHE A 43 10.96 -14.71 13.94
N VAL A 44 10.42 -15.92 14.16
CA VAL A 44 9.12 -16.36 13.65
C VAL A 44 7.97 -15.45 14.12
N LEU A 45 8.06 -14.90 15.34
CA LEU A 45 7.03 -13.98 15.84
C LEU A 45 7.22 -12.56 15.29
N ARG A 46 8.47 -12.14 15.02
CA ARG A 46 8.76 -10.81 14.45
C ARG A 46 8.39 -10.71 12.98
N LEU A 47 8.59 -11.78 12.22
CA LEU A 47 8.40 -11.80 10.78
C LEU A 47 6.99 -11.35 10.34
N PRO A 48 5.88 -11.83 10.95
CA PRO A 48 4.55 -11.30 10.66
C PRO A 48 4.43 -9.78 10.87
N VAL A 49 5.02 -9.24 11.93
CA VAL A 49 4.98 -7.79 12.20
C VAL A 49 5.73 -7.01 11.13
N TRP A 50 6.90 -7.50 10.71
CA TRP A 50 7.70 -6.88 9.64
C TRP A 50 6.97 -6.93 8.30
N VAL A 51 6.34 -8.07 7.99
CA VAL A 51 5.51 -8.25 6.80
C VAL A 51 4.33 -7.27 6.81
N LEU A 52 3.60 -7.18 7.91
CA LEU A 52 2.46 -6.26 8.04
C LEU A 52 2.89 -4.80 7.94
N ARG A 53 4.03 -4.41 8.54
CA ARG A 53 4.63 -3.09 8.30
C ARG A 53 4.97 -2.90 6.82
N GLY A 54 5.53 -3.92 6.16
CA GLY A 54 5.79 -3.90 4.72
C GLY A 54 4.52 -3.65 3.88
N VAL A 55 3.38 -4.23 4.27
CA VAL A 55 2.09 -3.97 3.62
C VAL A 55 1.68 -2.50 3.79
N SER A 56 1.79 -1.93 5.00
CA SER A 56 1.40 -0.54 5.25
C SER A 56 2.37 0.48 4.63
N ARG A 57 3.63 0.11 4.39
CA ARG A 57 4.64 1.00 3.80
C ARG A 57 4.32 1.44 2.37
N VAL A 58 3.47 0.70 1.64
CA VAL A 58 2.95 1.13 0.33
C VAL A 58 2.24 2.49 0.42
N ILE A 59 1.50 2.75 1.51
CA ILE A 59 0.87 4.06 1.79
C ILE A 59 1.75 4.95 2.68
N LEU A 60 3.06 4.68 2.77
CA LEU A 60 4.01 5.39 3.64
C LEU A 60 3.72 5.25 5.15
N ALA A 61 2.88 4.29 5.55
CA ALA A 61 2.57 4.03 6.95
C ALA A 61 3.50 2.98 7.55
N ASN A 62 4.01 3.24 8.74
CA ASN A 62 4.80 2.27 9.51
C ASN A 62 3.94 1.66 10.62
N ASN A 63 2.85 0.95 10.28
CA ASN A 63 1.90 0.46 11.27
C ASN A 63 1.40 -0.94 10.90
N PRO A 64 1.76 -1.99 11.68
CA PRO A 64 1.37 -3.36 11.36
C PRO A 64 -0.15 -3.59 11.46
N LEU A 65 -0.88 -2.83 12.28
CA LEU A 65 -2.33 -2.94 12.32
C LEU A 65 -2.97 -2.36 11.06
N SER A 66 -2.51 -1.20 10.58
CA SER A 66 -2.91 -0.69 9.25
C SER A 66 -2.59 -1.70 8.16
N GLY A 67 -1.41 -2.33 8.20
CA GLY A 67 -1.04 -3.40 7.29
C GLY A 67 -2.00 -4.60 7.34
N ALA A 68 -2.44 -5.01 8.53
CA ALA A 68 -3.39 -6.10 8.70
C ALA A 68 -4.78 -5.75 8.12
N VAL A 69 -5.26 -4.52 8.36
CA VAL A 69 -6.51 -4.03 7.78
C VAL A 69 -6.42 -4.01 6.25
N ILE A 70 -5.34 -3.49 5.68
CA ILE A 70 -5.12 -3.45 4.23
C ILE A 70 -5.08 -4.87 3.66
N LEU A 71 -4.34 -5.78 4.30
CA LEU A 71 -4.24 -7.16 3.83
C LEU A 71 -5.61 -7.85 3.85
N ALA A 72 -6.40 -7.64 4.90
CA ALA A 72 -7.78 -8.12 4.97
C ALA A 72 -8.66 -7.54 3.84
N ALA A 73 -8.46 -6.26 3.48
CA ALA A 73 -9.12 -5.64 2.33
C ALA A 73 -8.81 -6.39 1.02
N LEU A 74 -7.53 -6.72 0.80
CA LEU A 74 -7.09 -7.42 -0.40
C LEU A 74 -7.65 -8.83 -0.47
N TYR A 75 -7.65 -9.58 0.64
CA TYR A 75 -8.28 -10.90 0.68
C TYR A 75 -9.80 -10.85 0.51
N TRP A 76 -10.45 -9.75 0.94
CA TRP A 76 -11.87 -9.53 0.68
C TRP A 76 -12.14 -9.24 -0.80
N ALA A 77 -11.29 -8.42 -1.45
CA ALA A 77 -11.42 -8.11 -2.88
C ALA A 77 -11.15 -9.33 -3.77
N SER A 78 -9.98 -9.97 -3.58
CA SER A 78 -9.58 -11.17 -4.30
C SER A 78 -8.59 -11.98 -3.45
N PRO A 79 -8.97 -13.19 -3.00
CA PRO A 79 -8.05 -14.06 -2.25
C PRO A 79 -6.75 -14.38 -2.99
N TRP A 80 -6.81 -14.45 -4.33
CA TRP A 80 -5.63 -14.65 -5.16
C TRP A 80 -4.67 -13.45 -5.09
N GLN A 81 -5.18 -12.23 -5.24
CA GLN A 81 -4.37 -11.01 -5.08
C GLN A 81 -3.81 -10.86 -3.65
N GLY A 82 -4.63 -11.16 -2.64
CA GLY A 82 -4.18 -11.21 -1.25
C GLY A 82 -3.01 -12.18 -1.05
N LEU A 83 -3.08 -13.36 -1.67
CA LEU A 83 -2.01 -14.36 -1.63
C LEU A 83 -0.74 -13.88 -2.35
N LEU A 84 -0.85 -13.37 -3.57
CA LEU A 84 0.28 -12.87 -4.34
C LEU A 84 0.97 -11.70 -3.62
N GLY A 85 0.20 -10.74 -3.12
CA GLY A 85 0.71 -9.62 -2.32
C GLY A 85 1.42 -10.10 -1.07
N THR A 86 0.85 -11.07 -0.33
CA THR A 86 1.46 -11.69 0.87
C THR A 86 2.77 -12.39 0.52
N LEU A 87 2.80 -13.16 -0.57
CA LEU A 87 4.00 -13.85 -1.02
C LEU A 87 5.10 -12.86 -1.42
N GLY A 88 4.75 -11.78 -2.12
CA GLY A 88 5.70 -10.76 -2.56
C GLY A 88 6.35 -10.00 -1.41
N VAL A 89 5.55 -9.55 -0.44
CA VAL A 89 6.09 -8.88 0.76
C VAL A 89 6.94 -9.84 1.60
N LEU A 90 6.54 -11.11 1.70
CA LEU A 90 7.30 -12.12 2.44
C LEU A 90 8.64 -12.42 1.74
N ALA A 91 8.61 -12.67 0.43
CA ALA A 91 9.79 -12.99 -0.37
C ALA A 91 10.81 -11.85 -0.31
N SER A 92 10.38 -10.60 -0.53
CA SER A 92 11.26 -9.43 -0.44
C SER A 92 11.80 -9.21 0.98
N THR A 93 10.98 -9.36 2.03
CA THR A 93 11.44 -9.26 3.42
C THR A 93 12.49 -10.32 3.74
N LEU A 94 12.28 -11.57 3.34
CA LEU A 94 13.24 -12.65 3.54
C LEU A 94 14.52 -12.45 2.73
N THR A 95 14.41 -11.99 1.47
CA THR A 95 15.59 -11.61 0.66
C THR A 95 16.41 -10.53 1.35
N ALA A 96 15.77 -9.49 1.91
CA ALA A 96 16.49 -8.44 2.64
C ALA A 96 17.22 -8.96 3.88
N VAL A 97 16.61 -9.90 4.62
CA VAL A 97 17.27 -10.59 5.74
C VAL A 97 18.48 -11.40 5.27
N ILE A 98 18.33 -12.18 4.20
CA ILE A 98 19.40 -13.02 3.63
C ILE A 98 20.57 -12.14 3.12
N MET A 99 20.24 -11.00 2.51
CA MET A 99 21.22 -10.03 2.02
C MET A 99 21.86 -9.19 3.14
N GLY A 100 21.45 -9.35 4.39
CA GLY A 100 22.00 -8.60 5.52
C GLY A 100 21.73 -7.08 5.42
N GLN A 101 20.57 -6.68 4.89
CA GLN A 101 20.16 -5.27 4.89
C GLN A 101 20.00 -4.73 6.31
N ASP A 102 19.95 -3.40 6.47
CA ASP A 102 19.84 -2.78 7.78
C ASP A 102 18.63 -3.30 8.56
N ARG A 103 18.85 -3.64 9.83
CA ARG A 103 17.83 -4.30 10.64
C ARG A 103 16.66 -3.37 10.95
N SER A 104 16.91 -2.07 11.09
CA SER A 104 15.85 -1.09 11.34
C SER A 104 14.98 -0.90 10.09
N ASP A 105 15.59 -0.90 8.90
CA ASP A 105 14.86 -0.83 7.62
C ASP A 105 14.01 -2.08 7.36
N VAL A 106 14.59 -3.27 7.59
CA VAL A 106 13.88 -4.55 7.45
C VAL A 106 12.72 -4.64 8.45
N SER A 107 12.97 -4.36 9.73
CA SER A 107 11.93 -4.44 10.76
C SER A 107 10.86 -3.35 10.61
N GLY A 108 11.21 -2.20 10.05
CA GLY A 108 10.29 -1.14 9.65
C GLY A 108 9.53 -1.43 8.36
N GLY A 109 9.80 -2.54 7.67
CA GLY A 109 9.09 -2.97 6.47
C GLY A 109 9.52 -2.25 5.17
N LEU A 110 10.62 -1.49 5.17
CA LEU A 110 11.04 -0.69 4.01
C LEU A 110 11.44 -1.54 2.80
N HIS A 111 11.87 -2.78 3.01
CA HIS A 111 12.19 -3.70 1.91
C HIS A 111 11.00 -4.53 1.42
N GLY A 112 9.85 -4.49 2.10
CA GLY A 112 8.70 -5.36 1.80
C GLY A 112 7.74 -4.79 0.75
N PHE A 113 7.51 -3.47 0.76
CA PHE A 113 6.40 -2.87 0.01
C PHE A 113 6.58 -2.92 -1.51
N ASN A 114 7.81 -2.77 -2.02
CA ASN A 114 8.09 -2.91 -3.45
C ASN A 114 7.82 -4.35 -3.93
N GLY A 115 8.15 -5.36 -3.11
CA GLY A 115 7.83 -6.76 -3.40
C GLY A 115 6.32 -7.04 -3.42
N MET A 116 5.55 -6.39 -2.55
CA MET A 116 4.09 -6.46 -2.58
C MET A 116 3.53 -5.91 -3.90
N LEU A 117 3.90 -4.69 -4.27
CA LEU A 117 3.36 -3.99 -5.44
C LEU A 117 3.66 -4.72 -6.75
N VAL A 118 4.89 -5.21 -6.92
CA VAL A 118 5.24 -5.97 -8.13
C VAL A 118 4.41 -7.24 -8.25
N SER A 119 4.14 -7.90 -7.13
CA SER A 119 3.39 -9.16 -7.11
C SER A 119 1.89 -8.95 -7.40
N LEU A 120 1.31 -7.87 -6.85
CA LEU A 120 -0.05 -7.46 -7.17
C LEU A 120 -0.19 -7.15 -8.67
N LEU A 121 0.73 -6.37 -9.26
CA LEU A 121 0.64 -6.05 -10.68
C LEU A 121 0.93 -7.24 -11.60
N MET A 122 1.82 -8.17 -11.22
CA MET A 122 1.98 -9.43 -11.94
C MET A 122 0.66 -10.22 -11.95
N GLY A 123 -0.06 -10.24 -10.82
CA GLY A 123 -1.39 -10.85 -10.72
C GLY A 123 -2.41 -10.16 -11.61
N VAL A 124 -2.56 -8.84 -11.47
CA VAL A 124 -3.59 -8.04 -12.16
C VAL A 124 -3.42 -8.05 -13.67
N PHE A 125 -2.18 -8.02 -14.16
CA PHE A 125 -1.95 -8.04 -15.61
C PHE A 125 -1.94 -9.45 -16.21
N SER A 126 -1.81 -10.50 -15.41
CA SER A 126 -1.79 -11.87 -15.93
C SER A 126 -3.12 -12.23 -16.59
N SER A 127 -3.06 -12.76 -17.81
CA SER A 127 -4.23 -13.29 -18.51
C SER A 127 -4.38 -14.80 -18.36
N ALA A 128 -3.54 -15.44 -17.52
CA ALA A 128 -3.63 -16.87 -17.21
C ALA A 128 -4.79 -17.20 -16.23
N GLY A 129 -5.38 -16.18 -15.63
CA GLY A 129 -6.47 -16.28 -14.66
C GLY A 129 -6.01 -16.47 -13.22
N ASP A 130 -6.97 -16.43 -12.31
CA ASP A 130 -6.72 -16.65 -10.88
C ASP A 130 -6.25 -18.08 -10.62
N TRP A 131 -5.43 -18.26 -9.57
CA TRP A 131 -4.88 -19.54 -9.14
C TRP A 131 -3.91 -20.22 -10.13
N TYR A 132 -3.35 -19.45 -11.07
CA TYR A 132 -2.25 -19.92 -11.92
C TYR A 132 -0.95 -20.02 -11.10
N TRP A 133 -0.72 -21.17 -10.47
CA TRP A 133 0.37 -21.39 -9.51
C TRP A 133 1.80 -21.18 -10.06
N TRP A 134 2.00 -21.31 -11.36
CA TRP A 134 3.29 -20.99 -11.97
C TRP A 134 3.67 -19.52 -11.80
N LEU A 135 2.69 -18.63 -11.65
CA LEU A 135 2.91 -17.19 -11.39
C LEU A 135 3.63 -16.92 -10.07
N LEU A 136 3.60 -17.87 -9.11
CA LEU A 136 4.33 -17.72 -7.85
C LEU A 136 5.85 -17.61 -8.07
N LEU A 137 6.38 -18.23 -9.13
CA LEU A 137 7.81 -18.20 -9.46
C LEU A 137 8.29 -16.79 -9.85
N PRO A 138 7.74 -16.13 -10.90
CA PRO A 138 8.12 -14.77 -11.23
C PRO A 138 7.79 -13.76 -10.12
N VAL A 139 6.74 -14.00 -9.33
CA VAL A 139 6.41 -13.20 -8.14
C VAL A 139 7.54 -13.22 -7.10
N CYS A 140 8.03 -14.40 -6.74
CA CYS A 140 9.15 -14.54 -5.80
C CYS A 140 10.43 -13.90 -6.35
N LEU A 141 10.76 -14.16 -7.63
CA LEU A 141 11.95 -13.63 -8.27
C LEU A 141 11.89 -12.10 -8.40
N GLY A 142 10.79 -11.56 -8.91
CA GLY A 142 10.60 -10.11 -9.05
C GLY A 142 10.62 -9.38 -7.72
N SER A 143 10.04 -9.98 -6.67
CA SER A 143 10.09 -9.46 -5.31
C SER A 143 11.51 -9.44 -4.75
N ALA A 144 12.29 -10.48 -4.98
CA ALA A 144 13.71 -10.50 -4.61
C ALA A 144 14.50 -9.44 -5.39
N THR A 145 14.28 -9.32 -6.70
CA THR A 145 14.91 -8.29 -7.56
C THR A 145 14.64 -6.87 -7.06
N CYS A 146 13.45 -6.60 -6.53
CA CYS A 146 13.15 -5.30 -5.92
C CYS A 146 14.11 -4.95 -4.79
N VAL A 147 14.55 -5.92 -3.97
CA VAL A 147 15.50 -5.69 -2.88
C VAL A 147 16.88 -5.35 -3.42
N PHE A 148 17.37 -6.09 -4.43
CA PHE A 148 18.64 -5.79 -5.10
C PHE A 148 18.66 -4.39 -5.70
N LEU A 149 17.59 -4.01 -6.41
CA LEU A 149 17.46 -2.67 -6.99
C LEU A 149 17.35 -1.59 -5.91
N SER A 150 16.61 -1.84 -4.83
CA SER A 150 16.51 -0.89 -3.71
C SER A 150 17.88 -0.62 -3.11
N SER A 151 18.66 -1.66 -2.82
CA SER A 151 20.00 -1.53 -2.22
C SER A 151 20.96 -0.74 -3.12
N GLY A 152 20.98 -1.04 -4.43
CA GLY A 152 21.81 -0.31 -5.39
C GLY A 152 21.37 1.13 -5.58
N LEU A 153 20.05 1.38 -5.64
CA LEU A 153 19.49 2.71 -5.87
C LEU A 153 19.64 3.62 -4.65
N SER A 154 19.38 3.11 -3.43
CA SER A 154 19.61 3.88 -2.20
C SER A 154 21.06 4.34 -2.08
N SER A 155 22.03 3.45 -2.37
CA SER A 155 23.46 3.82 -2.37
C SER A 155 23.81 4.98 -3.31
N PHE A 156 23.04 5.16 -4.38
CA PHE A 156 23.20 6.27 -5.33
C PHE A 156 22.44 7.52 -4.89
N LEU A 157 21.19 7.36 -4.44
CA LEU A 157 20.28 8.45 -4.08
C LEU A 157 20.57 9.09 -2.72
N ASP A 158 21.20 8.36 -1.79
CA ASP A 158 21.58 8.86 -0.47
C ASP A 158 22.50 10.09 -0.57
N ARG A 159 23.21 10.27 -1.69
CA ARG A 159 24.01 11.48 -1.98
C ARG A 159 23.19 12.76 -2.02
N TRP A 160 21.88 12.64 -2.28
CA TRP A 160 20.92 13.74 -2.35
C TRP A 160 19.83 13.64 -1.28
N ASP A 161 19.95 12.71 -0.31
CA ASP A 161 18.95 12.46 0.72
C ASP A 161 17.56 12.13 0.14
N LEU A 162 17.54 11.37 -0.97
CA LEU A 162 16.33 10.99 -1.68
C LEU A 162 15.98 9.52 -1.46
N PRO A 163 14.70 9.18 -1.19
CA PRO A 163 14.30 7.79 -1.05
C PRO A 163 14.16 7.09 -2.42
N ALA A 164 14.52 5.81 -2.47
CA ALA A 164 14.28 4.94 -3.63
C ALA A 164 12.78 4.79 -3.98
N SER A 165 11.89 5.01 -3.01
CA SER A 165 10.44 5.01 -3.21
C SER A 165 9.96 3.76 -3.97
N VAL A 166 9.09 3.94 -4.96
CA VAL A 166 8.49 2.89 -5.79
C VAL A 166 9.27 2.61 -7.08
N PHE A 167 10.48 3.19 -7.27
CA PHE A 167 11.31 2.93 -8.46
C PHE A 167 11.68 1.46 -8.65
N PRO A 168 12.06 0.71 -7.59
CA PRO A 168 12.39 -0.71 -7.72
C PRO A 168 11.22 -1.52 -8.29
N PHE A 169 10.03 -1.38 -7.70
CA PHE A 169 8.81 -2.03 -8.18
C PHE A 169 8.51 -1.68 -9.64
N ASN A 170 8.49 -0.38 -9.98
CA ASN A 170 8.16 0.07 -11.33
C ASN A 170 9.14 -0.49 -12.38
N THR A 171 10.43 -0.54 -12.03
CA THR A 171 11.45 -1.10 -12.92
C THR A 171 11.22 -2.58 -13.15
N VAL A 172 10.98 -3.36 -12.09
CA VAL A 172 10.78 -4.81 -12.21
C VAL A 172 9.50 -5.14 -12.97
N ILE A 173 8.38 -4.47 -12.68
CA ILE A 173 7.12 -4.77 -13.38
C ILE A 173 7.21 -4.42 -14.87
N LEU A 174 7.83 -3.29 -15.23
CA LEU A 174 8.03 -2.91 -16.63
C LEU A 174 8.92 -3.91 -17.37
N LEU A 175 10.02 -4.34 -16.75
CA LEU A 175 10.90 -5.37 -17.32
C LEU A 175 10.18 -6.71 -17.44
N TYR A 176 9.40 -7.11 -16.44
CA TYR A 176 8.61 -8.34 -16.48
C TYR A 176 7.66 -8.32 -17.68
N LEU A 177 6.81 -7.30 -17.78
CA LEU A 177 5.83 -7.18 -18.87
C LEU A 177 6.51 -7.11 -20.25
N LEU A 178 7.63 -6.39 -20.37
CA LEU A 178 8.39 -6.31 -21.62
C LEU A 178 8.99 -7.66 -22.03
N CYS A 179 9.53 -8.42 -21.07
CA CYS A 179 10.16 -9.71 -21.33
C CYS A 179 9.16 -10.83 -21.58
N THR A 180 8.01 -10.83 -20.91
CA THR A 180 7.00 -11.86 -21.14
C THR A 180 6.26 -11.63 -22.45
N GLY A 181 5.76 -10.40 -22.68
CA GLY A 181 4.85 -10.11 -23.78
C GLY A 181 3.47 -10.79 -23.64
N SER A 182 2.47 -10.29 -24.37
CA SER A 182 1.09 -10.81 -24.27
C SER A 182 0.94 -12.25 -24.76
N ASN A 183 1.83 -12.69 -25.64
CA ASN A 183 1.76 -14.00 -26.30
C ASN A 183 2.70 -15.04 -25.65
N ASN A 184 3.21 -14.77 -24.45
CA ASN A 184 4.07 -15.73 -23.75
C ASN A 184 3.32 -17.05 -23.49
N PRO A 185 3.91 -18.22 -23.77
CA PRO A 185 3.24 -19.50 -23.52
C PRO A 185 3.07 -19.81 -22.02
N TYR A 186 3.88 -19.23 -21.13
CA TYR A 186 3.87 -19.51 -19.70
C TYR A 186 3.29 -18.36 -18.88
N PHE A 187 3.68 -17.12 -19.18
CA PHE A 187 3.29 -15.95 -18.41
C PHE A 187 2.62 -14.89 -19.29
N PRO A 188 1.49 -15.22 -19.95
CA PRO A 188 0.79 -14.26 -20.78
C PRO A 188 0.16 -13.17 -19.91
N HIS A 189 0.10 -11.96 -20.46
CA HIS A 189 -0.56 -10.81 -19.84
C HIS A 189 -1.47 -10.10 -20.82
N HIS A 190 -2.43 -9.34 -20.27
CA HIS A 190 -3.33 -8.52 -21.08
C HIS A 190 -2.53 -7.53 -21.95
N PRO A 191 -2.88 -7.39 -23.25
CA PRO A 191 -2.18 -6.47 -24.14
C PRO A 191 -2.47 -5.02 -23.77
N ALA A 192 -1.43 -4.19 -23.75
CA ALA A 192 -1.58 -2.75 -23.64
C ALA A 192 -1.98 -2.19 -25.01
N VAL A 193 -3.28 -1.91 -25.20
CA VAL A 193 -3.79 -1.29 -26.42
C VAL A 193 -3.86 0.22 -26.21
N PRO A 194 -3.31 1.07 -27.10
CA PRO A 194 -3.53 2.51 -27.05
C PRO A 194 -5.03 2.80 -26.98
N GLY A 195 -5.46 3.61 -26.01
CA GLY A 195 -6.88 3.92 -25.81
C GLY A 195 -7.52 4.46 -27.09
N ALA A 196 -8.74 4.02 -27.40
CA ALA A 196 -9.49 4.53 -28.53
C ALA A 196 -9.70 6.05 -28.40
N THR A 197 -9.33 6.81 -29.42
CA THR A 197 -9.47 8.27 -29.50
C THR A 197 -10.90 8.74 -29.79
N GLY A 198 -11.87 7.82 -29.73
CA GLY A 198 -13.28 8.10 -30.02
C GLY A 198 -13.96 8.85 -28.87
N LEU A 199 -14.69 9.91 -29.20
CA LEU A 199 -15.61 10.57 -28.29
C LEU A 199 -16.68 9.56 -27.84
N ASN A 200 -16.57 9.10 -26.60
CA ASN A 200 -17.62 8.31 -25.99
C ASN A 200 -18.64 9.29 -25.38
N ASN A 201 -19.91 9.23 -25.82
CA ASN A 201 -21.01 10.05 -25.31
C ASN A 201 -21.45 9.67 -23.88
N THR A 202 -20.54 9.14 -23.06
CA THR A 202 -20.81 8.80 -21.67
C THR A 202 -21.05 10.07 -20.86
N GLU A 203 -22.26 10.22 -20.34
CA GLU A 203 -22.61 11.31 -19.43
C GLU A 203 -21.78 11.22 -18.14
N LEU A 204 -21.27 12.36 -17.69
CA LEU A 204 -20.60 12.44 -16.38
C LEU A 204 -21.64 12.31 -15.26
N VAL A 205 -21.63 11.16 -14.60
CA VAL A 205 -22.43 10.94 -13.38
C VAL A 205 -21.63 11.41 -12.17
N ALA A 206 -22.07 12.50 -11.53
CA ALA A 206 -21.40 13.10 -10.37
C ALA A 206 -21.13 12.08 -9.24
N LEU A 207 -22.05 11.14 -9.03
CA LEU A 207 -21.89 10.09 -8.03
C LEU A 207 -20.71 9.15 -8.33
N GLN A 208 -20.49 8.79 -9.61
CA GLN A 208 -19.37 7.95 -10.01
C GLN A 208 -18.04 8.69 -9.86
N VAL A 209 -18.03 10.01 -10.12
CA VAL A 209 -16.87 10.88 -9.89
C VAL A 209 -16.51 10.90 -8.41
N ILE A 210 -17.50 11.04 -7.51
CA ILE A 210 -17.27 11.03 -6.06
C ILE A 210 -16.79 9.65 -5.59
N GLN A 211 -17.38 8.57 -6.09
CA GLN A 211 -16.92 7.19 -5.80
C GLN A 211 -15.50 6.93 -6.30
N GLY A 212 -15.07 7.62 -7.37
CA GLY A 212 -13.70 7.57 -7.88
C GLY A 212 -12.64 7.96 -6.86
N ILE A 213 -12.96 8.83 -5.90
CA ILE A 213 -12.01 9.32 -4.90
C ILE A 213 -11.52 8.19 -3.97
N PRO A 214 -12.40 7.48 -3.23
CA PRO A 214 -11.96 6.33 -2.44
C PRO A 214 -11.41 5.19 -3.31
N LEU A 215 -11.95 4.98 -4.52
CA LEU A 215 -11.41 3.99 -5.46
C LEU A 215 -9.97 4.30 -5.85
N GLY A 216 -9.61 5.58 -6.06
CA GLY A 216 -8.25 5.97 -6.37
C GLY A 216 -7.25 5.61 -5.25
N VAL A 217 -7.69 5.62 -3.99
CA VAL A 217 -6.88 5.14 -2.86
C VAL A 217 -6.72 3.62 -2.91
N GLY A 218 -7.79 2.87 -3.25
CA GLY A 218 -7.72 1.41 -3.44
C GLY A 218 -6.80 0.99 -4.58
N GLN A 219 -6.76 1.77 -5.66
CA GLN A 219 -5.91 1.51 -6.83
C GLN A 219 -4.41 1.55 -6.53
N ILE A 220 -3.99 2.14 -5.40
CA ILE A 220 -2.60 2.04 -4.91
C ILE A 220 -2.18 0.57 -4.74
N TYR A 221 -3.11 -0.30 -4.34
CA TYR A 221 -2.91 -1.75 -4.23
C TYR A 221 -3.56 -2.52 -5.39
N ALA A 222 -3.82 -1.85 -6.51
CA ALA A 222 -4.55 -2.39 -7.65
C ALA A 222 -5.93 -2.99 -7.28
N CYS A 223 -6.59 -2.39 -6.30
CA CYS A 223 -7.93 -2.78 -5.87
C CYS A 223 -8.99 -1.89 -6.51
N GLY A 224 -9.92 -2.49 -7.27
CA GLY A 224 -10.98 -1.79 -7.99
C GLY A 224 -12.34 -1.75 -7.28
N ASP A 225 -12.47 -2.41 -6.13
CA ASP A 225 -13.75 -2.53 -5.42
C ASP A 225 -13.92 -1.46 -4.35
N LEU A 226 -15.10 -0.84 -4.30
CA LEU A 226 -15.38 0.27 -3.38
C LEU A 226 -15.26 -0.15 -1.91
N GLY A 227 -15.81 -1.31 -1.53
CA GLY A 227 -15.79 -1.80 -0.14
C GLY A 227 -14.37 -1.97 0.41
N PRO A 228 -13.53 -2.81 -0.22
CA PRO A 228 -12.11 -2.93 0.11
C PRO A 228 -11.35 -1.60 0.06
N SER A 229 -11.62 -0.72 -0.91
CA SER A 229 -11.01 0.60 -1.00
C SER A 229 -11.32 1.49 0.22
N LEU A 230 -12.55 1.44 0.72
CA LEU A 230 -12.93 2.13 1.96
C LEU A 230 -12.22 1.54 3.19
N LEU A 231 -12.00 0.21 3.21
CA LEU A 231 -11.24 -0.45 4.28
C LEU A 231 -9.76 -0.02 4.25
N ILE A 232 -9.16 0.08 3.06
CA ILE A 232 -7.80 0.62 2.87
C ILE A 232 -7.73 2.07 3.36
N LEU A 233 -8.70 2.92 2.99
CA LEU A 233 -8.78 4.29 3.49
C LEU A 233 -8.91 4.33 5.03
N GLY A 234 -9.69 3.42 5.61
CA GLY A 234 -9.79 3.24 7.05
C GLY A 234 -8.44 2.92 7.71
N ALA A 235 -7.61 2.10 7.07
CA ALA A 235 -6.25 1.81 7.53
C ALA A 235 -5.32 3.03 7.45
N VAL A 236 -5.49 3.90 6.45
CA VAL A 236 -4.78 5.19 6.37
C VAL A 236 -5.20 6.10 7.52
N VAL A 237 -6.50 6.23 7.78
CA VAL A 237 -7.04 7.03 8.90
C VAL A 237 -6.54 6.52 10.25
N LEU A 238 -6.50 5.20 10.42
CA LEU A 238 -5.99 4.53 11.62
C LEU A 238 -4.53 4.91 11.91
N TYR A 239 -3.70 5.02 10.86
CA TYR A 239 -2.32 5.45 11.01
C TYR A 239 -2.22 6.96 11.24
N SER A 240 -2.80 7.75 10.35
CA SER A 240 -2.75 9.22 10.38
C SER A 240 -3.94 9.83 9.61
N PRO A 241 -4.87 10.51 10.30
CA PRO A 241 -5.95 11.24 9.65
C PRO A 241 -5.44 12.30 8.66
N LEU A 242 -4.30 12.91 8.94
CA LEU A 242 -3.68 13.90 8.04
C LEU A 242 -3.23 13.26 6.73
N LEU A 243 -2.65 12.05 6.79
CA LEU A 243 -2.28 11.29 5.60
C LEU A 243 -3.52 10.91 4.78
N ALA A 244 -4.61 10.53 5.44
CA ALA A 244 -5.87 10.21 4.77
C ALA A 244 -6.44 11.42 4.01
N VAL A 245 -6.39 12.62 4.60
CA VAL A 245 -6.79 13.87 3.91
C VAL A 245 -5.93 14.09 2.65
N HIS A 246 -4.61 13.93 2.74
CA HIS A 246 -3.73 14.09 1.59
C HIS A 246 -3.98 13.03 0.51
N ALA A 247 -4.24 11.77 0.89
CA ALA A 247 -4.57 10.70 -0.05
C ALA A 247 -5.87 11.01 -0.82
N LEU A 248 -6.90 11.49 -0.13
CA LEU A 248 -8.18 11.88 -0.74
C LEU A 248 -8.03 13.11 -1.65
N LEU A 249 -7.28 14.13 -1.22
CA LEU A 249 -7.00 15.31 -2.03
C LEU A 249 -6.22 14.94 -3.29
N GLY A 250 -5.18 14.11 -3.17
CA GLY A 250 -4.40 13.62 -4.30
C GLY A 250 -5.26 12.87 -5.31
N SER A 251 -6.15 11.98 -4.84
CA SER A 251 -7.09 11.27 -5.70
C SER A 251 -8.09 12.21 -6.38
N ALA A 252 -8.65 13.17 -5.66
CA ALA A 252 -9.57 14.17 -6.22
C ALA A 252 -8.89 15.03 -7.30
N ILE A 253 -7.65 15.48 -7.07
CA ILE A 253 -6.86 16.21 -8.06
C ILE A 253 -6.59 15.34 -9.30
N GLY A 254 -6.28 14.06 -9.10
CA GLY A 254 -6.09 13.10 -10.20
C GLY A 254 -7.33 12.97 -11.10
N ILE A 255 -8.52 12.93 -10.50
CA ILE A 255 -9.79 12.89 -11.23
C ILE A 255 -10.01 14.18 -12.03
N LEU A 256 -9.76 15.35 -11.42
CA LEU A 256 -9.89 16.64 -12.09
C LEU A 256 -8.91 16.76 -13.27
N ALA A 257 -7.66 16.30 -13.09
CA ALA A 257 -6.67 16.25 -14.15
C ALA A 257 -7.12 15.34 -15.30
N GLY A 258 -7.65 14.16 -14.99
CA GLY A 258 -8.23 13.24 -15.98
C GLY A 258 -9.34 13.88 -16.81
N GLN A 259 -10.30 14.55 -16.15
CA GLN A 259 -11.39 15.26 -16.83
C GLN A 259 -10.87 16.40 -17.72
N SER A 260 -9.85 17.13 -17.28
CA SER A 260 -9.27 18.22 -18.07
C SER A 260 -8.71 17.76 -19.42
N GLN A 261 -8.14 16.54 -19.47
CA GLN A 261 -7.65 15.94 -20.71
C GLN A 261 -8.82 15.55 -21.63
N THR A 262 -9.90 15.01 -21.07
CA THR A 262 -11.13 14.71 -21.81
C THR A 262 -11.72 15.97 -22.44
N PHE A 263 -11.84 17.07 -21.69
CA PHE A 263 -12.33 18.35 -22.24
C PHE A 263 -11.45 18.90 -23.35
N ARG A 264 -10.12 18.79 -23.25
CA ARG A 264 -9.20 19.24 -24.31
C ARG A 264 -9.39 18.44 -25.60
N VAL A 265 -9.52 17.12 -25.50
CA VAL A 265 -9.80 16.25 -26.65
C VAL A 265 -11.14 16.62 -27.30
N ILE A 266 -12.18 16.92 -26.51
CA ILE A 266 -13.48 17.40 -27.02
C ILE A 266 -13.33 18.72 -27.80
N SER A 267 -12.61 19.69 -27.25
CA SER A 267 -12.43 21.00 -27.91
C SER A 267 -11.53 20.97 -29.15
N GLY A 268 -10.56 20.05 -29.20
CA GLY A 268 -9.59 19.94 -30.30
C GLY A 268 -10.06 19.11 -31.50
N GLY A 269 -11.12 18.30 -31.34
CA GLY A 269 -11.76 17.55 -32.43
C GLY A 269 -12.87 18.32 -33.16
N ALA A 270 -13.13 19.58 -32.77
CA ALA A 270 -14.19 20.44 -33.33
C ALA A 270 -13.68 21.48 -34.35
N SER A 271 -12.44 21.35 -34.84
CA SER A 271 -11.82 22.19 -35.88
C SER A 271 -11.52 21.40 -37.13
#